data_AF-A0A4Q3AUQ8-F1
#
_entry.id   AF-A0A4Q3AUQ8-F1
#
_cell.length_a   1.000
_cell.length_b   1.000
_cell.length_c   1.000
_cell.angle_alpha   90.00
_cell.angle_beta   90.00
_cell.angle_gamma   90.00
#
_symmetry.space_group_name_H-M   'P 1'
#
loop_
_entity.id
_entity.type
_entity.pdbx_description
1 polymer ?
#
loop_
_entity_poly.entity_id
_entity_poly.type
_entity_poly.pdbx_seq_one_letter_code
_entity_poly.pdbx_strand_id
1 'polypeptide(L)'
;MNYSVNSLTTVGDCDVLLTFAAKERADLDYKKISDERITTRFAQSAAEIDAQLLGVNAEIAATEIIISTLPEGPSKEDAVEKKVTLVYKKFQLEIRKERYGTVALLEKEMDLGRVHQELREVDAFITAVTTKRDALLN
;
A
#
# COMPACT_ATOMS: atom_id res chain seq x y z
N MET A 1 16.06 18.10 -17.53
CA MET A 1 16.95 17.01 -17.09
C MET A 1 17.91 17.63 -16.08
N ASN A 2 18.01 17.06 -14.87
CA ASN A 2 18.62 17.75 -13.72
C ASN A 2 20.14 17.55 -13.58
N TYR A 3 20.76 16.77 -14.46
CA TYR A 3 22.16 16.39 -14.36
C TYR A 3 23.02 17.14 -15.37
N SER A 4 24.19 17.58 -14.91
CA SER A 4 25.18 18.23 -15.76
C SER A 4 25.99 17.21 -16.57
N VAL A 5 25.32 16.28 -17.29
CA VAL A 5 25.99 15.18 -18.03
C VAL A 5 27.01 15.66 -19.07
N ASN A 6 26.92 16.94 -19.47
CA ASN A 6 27.92 17.57 -20.34
C ASN A 6 29.33 17.64 -19.72
N SER A 7 29.47 17.51 -18.39
CA SER A 7 30.77 17.44 -17.72
C SER A 7 31.49 16.09 -17.91
N LEU A 8 30.80 15.06 -18.42
CA LEU A 8 31.42 13.78 -18.75
C LEU A 8 32.24 13.94 -20.02
N THR A 9 33.56 13.74 -19.92
CA THR A 9 34.49 13.94 -21.04
C THR A 9 35.01 12.62 -21.61
N THR A 10 34.83 11.51 -20.91
CA THR A 10 35.31 10.19 -21.35
C THR A 10 34.19 9.17 -21.44
N VAL A 11 34.34 8.23 -22.37
CA VAL A 11 33.44 7.07 -22.50
C VAL A 11 33.49 6.20 -21.25
N GLY A 12 34.68 6.03 -20.65
CA GLY A 12 34.87 5.24 -19.43
C GLY A 12 34.05 5.75 -18.24
N ASP A 13 34.00 7.08 -18.02
CA ASP A 13 33.18 7.66 -16.95
C ASP A 13 31.68 7.39 -17.19
N CYS A 14 31.25 7.46 -18.45
CA CYS A 14 29.86 7.16 -18.81
C CYS A 14 29.53 5.69 -18.53
N ASP A 15 30.40 4.75 -18.90
CA ASP A 15 30.17 3.32 -18.70
C ASP A 15 30.14 2.93 -17.20
N VAL A 16 30.97 3.58 -16.38
CA VAL A 16 30.91 3.43 -14.91
C VAL A 16 29.55 3.89 -14.37
N LEU A 17 29.08 5.08 -14.79
CA LEU A 17 27.77 5.59 -14.38
C LEU A 17 26.61 4.74 -14.88
N LEU A 18 26.68 4.20 -16.09
CA LEU A 18 25.67 3.29 -16.63
C LEU A 18 25.65 1.96 -15.88
N THR A 19 26.81 1.42 -15.49
CA THR A 19 26.90 0.22 -14.66
C THR A 19 26.26 0.45 -13.29
N PHE A 20 26.57 1.60 -12.67
CA PHE A 20 25.95 2.01 -11.41
C PHE A 20 24.42 2.13 -11.55
N ALA A 21 23.94 2.85 -12.56
CA ALA A 21 22.52 3.09 -12.77
C ALA A 21 21.75 1.80 -13.11
N ALA A 22 22.37 0.88 -13.86
CA ALA A 22 21.78 -0.43 -14.15
C ALA A 22 21.60 -1.26 -12.87
N LYS A 23 22.56 -1.21 -11.94
CA LYS A 23 22.44 -1.86 -10.63
C LYS A 23 21.31 -1.24 -9.80
N GLU A 24 21.29 0.09 -9.67
CA GLU A 24 20.25 0.80 -8.92
C GLU A 24 18.86 0.49 -9.47
N ARG A 25 18.72 0.48 -10.79
CA ARG A 25 17.47 0.10 -11.47
C ARG A 25 17.03 -1.32 -11.11
N ALA A 26 17.95 -2.27 -11.08
CA ALA A 26 17.65 -3.65 -10.72
C ALA A 26 17.20 -3.79 -9.25
N ASP A 27 17.85 -3.07 -8.34
CA ASP A 27 17.48 -3.04 -6.92
C ASP A 27 16.08 -2.42 -6.73
N LEU A 28 15.77 -1.34 -7.47
CA LEU A 28 14.44 -0.72 -7.49
C LEU A 28 13.36 -1.63 -8.12
N ASP A 29 13.67 -2.36 -9.18
CA ASP A 29 12.75 -3.34 -9.78
C ASP A 29 12.40 -4.46 -8.79
N TYR A 30 13.37 -4.94 -8.01
CA TYR A 30 13.11 -5.90 -6.94
C TYR A 30 12.21 -5.29 -5.84
N LYS A 31 12.52 -4.07 -5.41
CA LYS A 31 11.72 -3.35 -4.41
C LYS A 31 10.28 -3.14 -4.89
N LYS A 32 10.09 -2.75 -6.15
CA LYS A 32 8.78 -2.58 -6.79
C LYS A 32 7.94 -3.84 -6.67
N ILE A 33 8.48 -5.00 -7.06
CA ILE A 33 7.74 -6.28 -6.99
C ILE A 33 7.31 -6.59 -5.56
N SER A 34 8.18 -6.34 -4.59
CA SER A 34 7.85 -6.52 -3.17
C SER A 34 6.71 -5.59 -2.74
N ASP A 35 6.78 -4.31 -3.09
CA ASP A 35 5.82 -3.29 -2.70
C ASP A 35 4.45 -3.50 -3.41
N GLU A 36 4.44 -3.96 -4.67
CA GLU A 36 3.23 -4.37 -5.40
C GLU A 36 2.51 -5.52 -4.69
N ARG A 37 3.26 -6.54 -4.26
CA ARG A 37 2.70 -7.68 -3.53
C ARG A 37 2.11 -7.26 -2.18
N ILE A 38 2.81 -6.40 -1.45
CA ILE A 38 2.33 -5.88 -0.17
C ILE A 38 1.06 -5.06 -0.38
N THR A 39 1.06 -4.15 -1.35
CA THR A 39 -0.09 -3.30 -1.67
C THR A 39 -1.32 -4.13 -2.02
N THR A 40 -1.15 -5.16 -2.87
CA THR A 40 -2.24 -6.09 -3.24
C THR A 40 -2.85 -6.78 -2.02
N ARG A 41 -2.00 -7.26 -1.09
CA ARG A 41 -2.46 -7.92 0.14
C ARG A 41 -3.22 -6.94 1.06
N PHE A 42 -2.76 -5.69 1.16
CA PHE A 42 -3.43 -4.66 1.93
C PHE A 42 -4.78 -4.30 1.31
N ALA A 43 -4.89 -4.26 -0.02
CA ALA A 43 -6.16 -4.01 -0.70
C ALA A 43 -7.21 -5.08 -0.38
N GLN A 44 -6.81 -6.36 -0.42
CA GLN A 44 -7.66 -7.48 -0.02
C GLN A 44 -8.07 -7.37 1.45
N SER A 45 -7.11 -7.14 2.34
CA SER A 45 -7.37 -7.04 3.78
C SER A 45 -8.28 -5.86 4.14
N ALA A 46 -8.09 -4.71 3.51
CA ALA A 46 -8.92 -3.52 3.74
C ALA A 46 -10.38 -3.78 3.33
N ALA A 47 -10.59 -4.36 2.14
CA ALA A 47 -11.92 -4.72 1.66
C ALA A 47 -12.62 -5.75 2.56
N GLU A 48 -11.89 -6.78 3.01
CA GLU A 48 -12.42 -7.79 3.93
C GLU A 48 -12.82 -7.19 5.29
N ILE A 49 -11.99 -6.31 5.86
CA ILE A 49 -12.27 -5.65 7.14
C ILE A 49 -13.50 -4.75 7.02
N ASP A 50 -13.61 -3.97 5.95
CA ASP A 50 -14.78 -3.10 5.73
C ASP A 50 -16.06 -3.91 5.54
N ALA A 51 -16.02 -5.03 4.79
CA ALA A 51 -17.16 -5.92 4.65
C ALA A 51 -17.57 -6.55 6.00
N GLN A 52 -16.61 -6.98 6.82
CA GLN A 52 -16.88 -7.54 8.15
C GLN A 52 -17.47 -6.49 9.10
N LEU A 53 -16.95 -5.26 9.08
CA LEU A 53 -17.50 -4.15 9.87
C LEU A 53 -18.92 -3.80 9.45
N LEU A 54 -19.22 -3.77 8.15
CA LEU A 54 -20.57 -3.55 7.65
C LEU A 54 -21.54 -4.61 8.18
N GLY A 55 -21.16 -5.89 8.08
CA GLY A 55 -21.96 -7.00 8.58
C GLY A 55 -22.20 -6.94 10.09
N VAL A 56 -21.14 -6.72 10.88
CA VAL A 56 -21.26 -6.61 12.35
C VAL A 56 -22.13 -5.42 12.75
N ASN A 57 -22.00 -4.26 12.09
CA ASN A 57 -22.86 -3.11 12.38
C ASN A 57 -24.33 -3.39 12.05
N ALA A 58 -24.61 -4.09 10.95
CA ALA A 58 -25.98 -4.51 10.61
C ALA A 58 -26.56 -5.48 11.65
N GLU A 59 -25.76 -6.45 12.10
CA GLU A 59 -26.17 -7.39 13.17
C GLU A 59 -26.41 -6.68 14.50
N ILE A 60 -25.59 -5.68 14.86
CA ILE A 60 -25.80 -4.85 16.05
C ILE A 60 -27.14 -4.11 15.94
N ALA A 61 -27.39 -3.43 14.81
CA ALA A 61 -28.63 -2.69 14.60
C ALA A 61 -29.87 -3.59 14.66
N ALA A 62 -29.82 -4.78 14.05
CA ALA A 62 -30.90 -5.76 14.13
C ALA A 62 -31.12 -6.25 15.57
N THR A 63 -30.04 -6.51 16.32
CA THR A 63 -30.11 -6.94 17.72
C THR A 63 -30.70 -5.84 18.60
N GLU A 64 -30.38 -4.57 18.35
CA GLU A 64 -30.98 -3.43 19.05
C GLU A 64 -32.49 -3.32 18.83
N ILE A 65 -32.96 -3.55 17.60
CA ILE A 65 -34.39 -3.63 17.30
C ILE A 65 -35.04 -4.75 18.12
N ILE A 66 -34.45 -5.95 18.13
CA ILE A 66 -34.96 -7.09 18.91
C ILE A 66 -35.06 -6.73 20.39
N ILE A 67 -33.98 -6.21 21.00
CA ILE A 67 -33.96 -5.79 22.41
C ILE A 67 -35.06 -4.76 22.70
N SER A 68 -35.31 -3.82 21.79
CA SER A 68 -36.35 -2.79 21.96
C SER A 68 -37.78 -3.34 21.93
N THR A 69 -37.99 -4.49 21.28
CA THR A 69 -39.31 -5.12 21.12
C THR A 69 -39.60 -6.20 22.16
N LEU A 70 -38.57 -6.78 22.78
CA LEU A 70 -38.74 -7.86 23.74
C LEU A 70 -39.17 -7.32 25.12
N PRO A 71 -40.13 -7.99 25.80
CA PRO A 71 -40.42 -7.73 27.20
C PRO A 71 -39.23 -8.11 28.08
N GLU A 72 -39.18 -7.58 29.31
CA GLU A 72 -38.17 -8.00 30.29
C GLU A 72 -38.24 -9.50 30.57
N GLY A 73 -37.08 -10.14 30.67
CA GLY A 73 -36.94 -11.56 30.91
C GLY A 73 -35.75 -12.18 30.19
N PRO A 74 -35.58 -13.52 30.31
CA PRO A 74 -34.37 -14.22 29.85
C PRO A 74 -34.05 -13.99 28.37
N SER A 75 -35.05 -13.97 27.49
CA SER A 75 -34.82 -13.74 26.05
C SER A 75 -34.27 -12.35 25.73
N LYS A 76 -34.60 -11.34 26.53
CA LYS A 76 -34.05 -9.99 26.38
C LYS A 76 -32.62 -9.94 26.90
N GLU A 77 -32.34 -10.61 28.02
CA GLU A 77 -31.00 -10.77 28.56
C GLU A 77 -30.06 -11.44 27.55
N ASP A 78 -30.49 -12.55 26.93
CA ASP A 78 -29.73 -13.24 25.86
C ASP A 78 -29.41 -12.30 24.68
N ALA A 79 -30.37 -11.47 24.27
CA ALA A 79 -30.17 -10.51 23.19
C ALA A 79 -29.18 -9.40 23.57
N VAL A 80 -29.20 -8.96 24.83
CA VAL A 80 -28.22 -8.00 25.38
C VAL A 80 -26.82 -8.62 25.41
N GLU A 81 -26.66 -9.86 25.87
CA GLU A 81 -25.37 -10.56 25.86
C GLU A 81 -24.81 -10.74 24.45
N LYS A 82 -25.68 -11.09 23.48
CA LYS A 82 -25.32 -11.15 22.07
C LYS A 82 -24.81 -9.79 21.58
N LYS A 83 -25.49 -8.70 21.92
CA LYS A 83 -25.06 -7.34 21.56
C LYS A 83 -23.68 -7.04 22.11
N VAL A 84 -23.40 -7.37 23.37
CA VAL A 84 -22.07 -7.17 23.99
C VAL A 84 -20.99 -7.90 23.19
N THR A 85 -21.24 -9.15 22.81
CA THR A 85 -20.31 -9.95 22.00
C THR A 85 -20.06 -9.32 20.62
N LEU A 86 -21.11 -8.82 19.96
CA LEU A 86 -21.00 -8.14 18.66
C LEU A 86 -20.22 -6.82 18.76
N VAL A 87 -20.44 -6.03 19.82
CA VAL A 87 -19.70 -4.79 20.06
C VAL A 87 -18.21 -5.08 20.29
N TYR A 88 -17.89 -6.14 21.03
CA TYR A 88 -16.51 -6.57 21.19
C TYR A 88 -15.87 -6.99 19.87
N LYS A 89 -16.59 -7.75 19.03
CA LYS A 89 -16.13 -8.11 17.67
C LYS A 89 -15.89 -6.87 16.81
N LYS A 90 -16.79 -5.89 16.84
CA LYS A 90 -16.62 -4.60 16.15
C LYS A 90 -15.33 -3.90 16.58
N PHE A 91 -15.10 -3.79 17.89
CA PHE A 91 -13.90 -3.16 18.43
C PHE A 91 -12.61 -3.84 17.93
N GLN A 92 -12.56 -5.17 17.91
CA GLN A 92 -11.42 -5.91 17.35
C GLN A 92 -11.20 -5.63 15.86
N LEU A 93 -12.28 -5.49 15.09
CA LEU A 93 -12.19 -5.15 13.67
C LEU A 93 -11.74 -3.71 13.44
N GLU A 94 -12.15 -2.77 14.29
CA GLU A 94 -11.69 -1.37 14.24
C GLU A 94 -10.18 -1.27 14.52
N ILE A 95 -9.66 -1.99 15.51
CA ILE A 95 -8.20 -2.08 15.75
C ILE A 95 -7.48 -2.66 14.52
N ARG A 96 -8.04 -3.69 13.89
CA ARG A 96 -7.44 -4.26 12.67
C ARG A 96 -7.49 -3.27 11.51
N LYS A 97 -8.55 -2.47 11.40
CA LYS A 97 -8.72 -1.44 10.37
C LYS A 97 -7.65 -0.36 10.48
N GLU A 98 -7.19 -0.01 11.68
CA GLU A 98 -6.07 0.94 11.83
C GLU A 98 -4.77 0.41 11.18
N ARG A 99 -4.55 -0.91 11.21
CA ARG A 99 -3.31 -1.53 10.72
C ARG A 99 -3.35 -1.98 9.27
N TYR A 100 -4.53 -2.39 8.80
CA TYR A 100 -4.71 -3.05 7.50
C TYR A 100 -5.89 -2.50 6.70
N GLY A 101 -6.56 -1.45 7.19
CA GLY A 101 -7.64 -0.79 6.48
C GLY A 101 -7.15 0.16 5.41
N THR A 102 -8.09 0.93 4.86
CA THR A 102 -7.86 1.82 3.70
C THR A 102 -6.72 2.81 3.92
N VAL A 103 -6.57 3.38 5.12
CA VAL A 103 -5.47 4.33 5.40
C VAL A 103 -4.11 3.64 5.23
N ALA A 104 -3.93 2.47 5.85
CA ALA A 104 -2.69 1.71 5.73
C ALA A 104 -2.44 1.22 4.29
N LEU A 105 -3.51 0.91 3.53
CA LEU A 105 -3.39 0.64 2.10
C LEU A 105 -2.85 1.85 1.33
N LEU A 106 -3.43 3.04 1.53
CA LEU A 106 -3.01 4.26 0.83
C LEU A 106 -1.54 4.62 1.12
N GLU A 107 -1.06 4.34 2.34
CA GLU A 107 0.37 4.46 2.65
C GLU A 107 1.24 3.54 1.78
N LYS A 108 0.82 2.29 1.56
CA LYS A 108 1.55 1.35 0.70
C LYS A 108 1.47 1.73 -0.78
N GLU A 109 0.32 2.23 -1.24
CA GLU A 109 0.19 2.76 -2.59
C GLU A 109 1.10 3.98 -2.82
N MET A 110 1.23 4.86 -1.82
CA MET A 110 2.17 5.98 -1.87
C MET A 110 3.62 5.49 -1.94
N ASP A 111 4.00 4.52 -1.10
CA ASP A 111 5.35 3.92 -1.12
C ASP A 111 5.67 3.34 -2.51
N LEU A 112 4.74 2.57 -3.10
CA LEU A 112 4.88 2.03 -4.45
C LEU A 112 4.96 3.13 -5.52
N GLY A 113 4.15 4.18 -5.37
CA GLY A 113 4.17 5.36 -6.24
C GLY A 113 5.52 6.08 -6.26
N ARG A 114 6.21 6.14 -5.10
CA ARG A 114 7.57 6.68 -5.00
C ARG A 114 8.59 5.82 -5.75
N VAL A 115 8.53 4.50 -5.57
CA VAL A 115 9.42 3.56 -6.31
C VAL A 115 9.24 3.72 -7.82
N HIS A 116 8.01 3.90 -8.30
CA HIS A 116 7.76 4.19 -9.72
C HIS A 116 8.36 5.52 -10.18
N GLN A 117 8.39 6.55 -9.32
CA GLN A 117 9.04 7.82 -9.65
C GLN A 117 10.56 7.67 -9.71
N GLU A 118 11.15 6.96 -8.75
CA GLU A 118 12.58 6.68 -8.70
C GLU A 118 13.04 5.89 -9.94
N LEU A 119 12.30 4.85 -10.33
CA LEU A 119 12.57 4.10 -11.56
C LEU A 119 12.59 4.99 -12.80
N ARG A 120 11.59 5.89 -12.94
CA ARG A 120 11.54 6.83 -14.09
C ARG A 120 12.73 7.78 -14.09
N GLU A 121 13.17 8.23 -12.92
CA GLU A 121 14.33 9.11 -12.80
C GLU A 121 15.62 8.37 -13.20
N VAL A 122 15.80 7.13 -12.74
CA VAL A 122 16.96 6.30 -13.12
C VAL A 122 16.95 6.01 -14.62
N ASP A 123 15.80 5.69 -15.22
CA ASP A 123 15.68 5.48 -16.67
C ASP A 123 16.02 6.76 -17.47
N ALA A 124 15.59 7.92 -16.98
CA ALA A 124 15.95 9.22 -17.57
C ALA A 124 17.46 9.49 -17.46
N PHE A 125 18.08 9.17 -16.32
CA PHE A 125 19.52 9.28 -16.12
C PHE A 125 20.31 8.35 -17.06
N ILE A 126 19.91 7.07 -17.17
CA ILE A 126 20.52 6.10 -18.10
C ILE A 126 20.45 6.63 -19.53
N THR A 127 19.30 7.14 -19.96
CA THR A 127 19.10 7.71 -21.29
C THR A 127 20.04 8.90 -21.55
N ALA A 128 20.18 9.79 -20.56
CA ALA A 128 21.05 10.95 -20.63
C ALA A 128 22.53 10.57 -20.81
N VAL A 129 23.02 9.67 -19.96
CA VAL A 129 24.42 9.23 -19.96
C VAL A 129 24.73 8.43 -21.22
N THR A 130 23.80 7.58 -21.68
CA THR A 130 23.93 6.84 -22.94
C THR A 130 24.08 7.80 -24.12
N THR A 131 23.18 8.79 -24.21
CA THR A 131 23.23 9.82 -25.27
C THR A 131 24.58 10.57 -25.25
N LYS A 132 25.07 10.93 -24.06
CA LYS A 132 26.36 11.61 -23.92
C LYS A 132 27.53 10.72 -24.33
N ARG A 133 27.54 9.45 -23.90
CA ARG A 133 28.57 8.48 -24.25
C ARG A 133 28.66 8.31 -25.76
N ASP A 134 27.52 8.11 -26.41
CA ASP A 134 27.47 7.89 -27.85
C ASP A 134 27.94 9.13 -28.62
N ALA A 135 27.71 10.34 -28.09
CA ALA A 135 28.25 11.58 -28.63
C ALA A 135 29.77 11.74 -28.47
N LEU A 136 30.42 11.02 -27.53
CA LEU A 136 31.88 11.01 -27.35
C LEU A 136 32.58 9.96 -28.24
N LEU A 137 31.82 9.05 -28.84
CA LEU A 137 32.32 8.01 -29.76
C LEU A 137 32.33 8.46 -31.22
N ASN A 138 31.63 9.55 -31.54
CA ASN A 138 31.63 10.21 -32.84
C ASN A 138 32.66 11.34 -32.89
#